data_AF-A0A290ZB04-F1
#
_entry.id   AF-A0A290ZB04-F1
#
_cell.length_a   1.000
_cell.length_b   1.000
_cell.length_c   1.000
_cell.angle_alpha   90.00
_cell.angle_beta   90.00
_cell.angle_gamma   90.00
#
_symmetry.space_group_name_H-M   'P 1'
#
loop_
_entity.id
_entity.type
_entity.pdbx_description
1 polymer ?
#
loop_
_entity_poly.entity_id
_entity_poly.type
_entity_poly.pdbx_seq_one_letter_code
_entity_poly.pdbx_strand_id
1 'polypeptide(L)'
;MTHYNRVTPGPVGGQEPRRSEVEIGQALDAAHRMSATAGPDDGPLAELGATYAALGELLEAWQRREVTDPQEFESQCADLAERLQALGAAQLRHAEQRAAAWTAAAVMPRRAGVR
;
A
#
# COMPACT_ATOMS: atom_id res chain seq x y z
N MET A 1 12.38 15.62 -63.63
CA MET A 1 11.71 16.43 -62.58
C MET A 1 11.28 15.46 -61.50
N THR A 2 12.08 15.32 -60.45
CA THR A 2 11.88 14.31 -59.39
C THR A 2 11.49 15.03 -58.11
N HIS A 3 10.27 14.80 -57.63
CA HIS A 3 9.77 15.37 -56.38
C HIS A 3 10.44 14.67 -55.18
N TYR A 4 11.17 15.45 -54.37
CA TYR A 4 11.61 15.03 -53.04
C TYR A 4 10.44 15.19 -52.06
N ASN A 5 9.92 14.07 -51.55
CA ASN A 5 8.95 14.06 -50.47
C ASN A 5 9.71 14.15 -49.13
N ARG A 6 9.51 15.26 -48.42
CA ARG A 6 10.17 15.57 -47.15
C ARG A 6 9.41 14.85 -46.04
N VAL A 7 9.95 13.74 -45.54
CA VAL A 7 9.41 13.05 -44.36
C VAL A 7 9.71 13.93 -43.14
N THR A 8 8.70 14.59 -42.60
CA THR A 8 8.74 15.20 -41.27
C THR A 8 8.71 14.09 -40.21
N PRO A 9 9.69 14.00 -39.30
CA PRO A 9 9.55 13.14 -38.13
C PRO A 9 8.42 13.71 -37.26
N GLY A 10 7.36 12.92 -37.06
CA GLY A 10 6.30 13.24 -36.12
C GLY A 10 6.84 13.35 -34.69
N PRO A 11 6.11 14.05 -33.80
CA PRO A 11 6.56 14.28 -32.44
C PRO A 11 6.74 12.93 -31.73
N VAL A 12 7.91 12.76 -31.10
CA VAL A 12 8.20 11.66 -30.18
C VAL A 12 7.10 11.67 -29.13
N GLY A 13 6.24 10.66 -29.17
CA GLY A 13 5.18 10.47 -28.19
C GLY A 13 5.84 10.34 -26.82
N GLY A 14 5.80 11.41 -26.04
CA GLY A 14 6.00 11.34 -24.61
C GLY A 14 4.92 10.41 -24.09
N GLN A 15 5.31 9.19 -23.73
CA GLN A 15 4.42 8.22 -23.15
C GLN A 15 4.07 8.75 -21.76
N GLU A 16 2.98 9.51 -21.65
CA GLU A 16 2.40 9.88 -20.37
C GLU A 16 2.20 8.59 -19.58
N PRO A 17 2.70 8.52 -18.32
CA PRO A 17 2.53 7.34 -17.50
C PRO A 17 1.04 7.02 -17.46
N ARG A 18 0.68 5.78 -17.75
CA ARG A 18 -0.74 5.42 -17.83
C ARG A 18 -1.34 5.71 -16.46
N ARG A 19 -2.51 6.33 -16.41
CA ARG A 19 -3.17 6.80 -15.17
C ARG A 19 -3.07 5.80 -14.01
N SER A 20 -3.17 4.50 -14.30
CA SER A 20 -3.03 3.39 -13.36
C SER A 20 -1.63 3.22 -12.75
N GLU A 21 -0.55 3.51 -13.48
CA GLU A 21 0.84 3.50 -12.96
C GLU A 21 1.05 4.61 -11.92
N VAL A 22 0.48 5.80 -12.18
CA VAL A 22 0.53 6.93 -11.24
C VAL A 22 -0.24 6.62 -9.95
N GLU A 23 -1.40 5.97 -10.07
CA GLU A 23 -2.22 5.57 -8.92
C GLU A 23 -1.52 4.52 -8.03
N ILE A 24 -0.82 3.55 -8.64
CA ILE A 24 -0.04 2.53 -7.91
C ILE A 24 1.14 3.17 -7.17
N GLY A 25 1.91 4.02 -7.85
CA GLY A 25 3.06 4.71 -7.23
C GLY A 25 2.65 5.58 -6.04
N GLN A 26 1.54 6.31 -6.15
CA GLN A 26 1.00 7.11 -5.04
C GLN A 26 0.54 6.26 -3.86
N ALA A 27 -0.08 5.11 -4.13
CA ALA A 27 -0.51 4.17 -3.10
C ALA A 27 0.69 3.54 -2.36
N LEU A 28 1.75 3.17 -3.09
CA LEU A 28 3.01 2.68 -2.54
C LEU A 28 3.67 3.70 -1.62
N ASP A 29 3.79 4.93 -2.11
CA ASP A 29 4.35 6.04 -1.34
C ASP A 29 3.56 6.33 -0.06
N ALA A 30 2.23 6.23 -0.13
CA ALA A 30 1.37 6.36 1.06
C ALA A 30 1.61 5.21 2.05
N ALA A 31 1.69 3.97 1.58
CA ALA A 31 1.94 2.79 2.42
C ALA A 31 3.30 2.87 3.11
N HIS A 32 4.35 3.32 2.40
CA HIS A 32 5.67 3.55 2.96
C HIS A 32 5.67 4.62 4.05
N ARG A 33 5.03 5.77 3.80
CA ARG A 33 4.92 6.82 4.82
C ARG A 33 4.16 6.33 6.05
N MET A 34 3.04 5.63 5.86
CA MET A 34 2.25 5.06 6.96
C MET A 34 3.07 4.10 7.80
N SER A 35 3.83 3.20 7.16
CA SER A 35 4.70 2.26 7.86
C SER A 35 5.79 2.97 8.66
N ALA A 36 6.42 4.00 8.07
CA ALA A 36 7.48 4.77 8.71
C ALA A 36 7.01 5.61 9.92
N THR A 37 5.73 6.03 9.94
CA THR A 37 5.18 6.85 11.03
C THR A 37 4.42 6.07 12.09
N ALA A 38 4.23 4.77 11.90
CA ALA A 38 3.47 3.94 12.84
C ALA A 38 4.22 3.81 14.17
N GLY A 39 3.53 4.20 15.24
CA GLY A 39 3.98 4.07 16.62
C GLY A 39 3.50 2.78 17.30
N PRO A 40 3.93 2.52 18.54
CA PRO A 40 3.56 1.33 19.30
C PRO A 40 2.04 1.16 19.49
N ASP A 41 1.31 2.27 19.50
CA ASP A 41 -0.14 2.32 19.70
C ASP A 41 -0.95 2.14 18.41
N ASP A 42 -0.30 1.98 17.25
CA ASP A 42 -0.97 1.84 15.95
C ASP A 42 -1.27 0.37 15.60
N GLY A 43 -0.83 -0.56 16.46
CA GLY A 43 -1.06 -1.99 16.29
C GLY A 43 -0.37 -2.55 15.02
N PRO A 44 -0.98 -3.51 14.30
CA PRO A 44 -0.39 -4.10 13.10
C PRO A 44 -0.32 -3.16 11.87
N LEU A 45 -0.64 -1.86 12.01
CA LEU A 45 -0.68 -0.90 10.91
C LEU A 45 0.66 -0.76 10.16
N ALA A 46 1.78 -0.77 10.89
CA ALA A 46 3.11 -0.66 10.31
C ALA A 46 3.40 -1.82 9.34
N GLU A 47 3.09 -3.04 9.79
CA GLU A 47 3.28 -4.27 9.06
C GLU A 47 2.29 -4.39 7.89
N LEU A 48 1.05 -3.90 8.07
CA LEU A 48 0.06 -3.82 7.00
C LEU A 48 0.54 -2.89 5.87
N GLY A 49 1.08 -1.71 6.22
CA GLY A 49 1.65 -0.78 5.25
C GLY A 49 2.84 -1.37 4.50
N ALA A 50 3.76 -2.04 5.21
CA ALA A 50 4.91 -2.70 4.59
C ALA A 50 4.49 -3.84 3.65
N THR A 51 3.46 -4.61 4.01
CA THR A 51 2.95 -5.70 3.16
C THR A 51 2.28 -5.16 1.89
N TYR A 52 1.54 -4.05 2.00
CA TYR A 52 0.99 -3.35 0.83
C TYR A 52 2.08 -2.85 -0.11
N ALA A 53 3.16 -2.30 0.46
CA ALA A 53 4.29 -1.83 -0.32
C ALA A 53 4.98 -2.98 -1.07
N ALA A 54 5.27 -4.08 -0.38
CA ALA A 54 5.87 -5.27 -0.98
C ALA A 54 5.03 -5.84 -2.14
N LEU A 55 3.69 -5.85 -2.01
CA LEU A 55 2.82 -6.29 -3.10
C LEU A 55 2.89 -5.36 -4.31
N GLY A 56 2.88 -4.05 -4.11
CA GLY A 56 3.00 -3.11 -5.22
C GLY A 56 4.36 -3.18 -5.91
N GLU A 57 5.46 -3.33 -5.15
CA GLU A 57 6.80 -3.53 -5.71
C GLU A 57 6.89 -4.80 -6.56
N LEU A 58 6.28 -5.91 -6.11
CA LEU A 58 6.21 -7.16 -6.85
C LEU A 58 5.43 -7.00 -8.17
N LEU A 59 4.30 -6.29 -8.13
CA LEU A 59 3.50 -6.00 -9.32
C LEU A 59 4.25 -5.12 -10.32
N GLU A 60 5.02 -4.14 -9.86
CA GLU A 60 5.86 -3.31 -10.73
C GLU A 60 7.01 -4.11 -11.34
N ALA A 61 7.71 -4.93 -10.55
CA ALA A 61 8.78 -5.79 -11.03
C ALA A 61 8.26 -6.78 -12.10
N TRP A 62 7.05 -7.31 -11.94
CA TRP A 62 6.38 -8.12 -12.96
C TRP A 62 6.11 -7.33 -14.25
N GLN A 63 5.58 -6.11 -14.15
CA GLN A 63 5.35 -5.25 -15.32
C GLN A 63 6.65 -4.89 -16.05
N ARG A 64 7.73 -4.65 -15.30
CA ARG A 64 9.08 -4.41 -15.82
C ARG A 64 9.77 -5.68 -16.34
N ARG A 65 9.13 -6.85 -16.22
CA ARG A 65 9.66 -8.18 -16.58
C ARG A 65 10.94 -8.56 -15.84
N GLU A 66 11.10 -8.02 -14.64
CA GLU A 66 12.21 -8.34 -13.73
C GLU A 66 11.98 -9.69 -13.03
N VAL A 67 10.72 -10.09 -12.86
CA VAL A 67 10.32 -11.43 -12.46
C VAL A 67 10.03 -12.26 -13.70
N THR A 68 10.76 -13.37 -13.88
CA THR A 68 10.70 -14.21 -15.07
C THR A 68 9.87 -15.49 -14.90
N ASP A 69 9.60 -15.92 -13.67
CA ASP A 69 8.78 -17.10 -13.38
C ASP A 69 7.34 -16.68 -13.00
N PRO A 70 6.34 -16.97 -13.85
CA PRO A 70 4.94 -16.68 -13.55
C PRO A 70 4.39 -17.41 -12.33
N GLN A 71 4.84 -18.65 -12.08
CA GLN A 71 4.35 -19.45 -10.96
C GLN A 71 4.89 -18.92 -9.64
N GLU A 72 6.16 -18.49 -9.63
CA GLU A 72 6.76 -17.84 -8.48
C GLU A 72 6.07 -16.51 -8.17
N PHE A 73 5.82 -15.69 -9.20
CA PHE A 73 5.08 -14.43 -9.08
C PHE A 73 3.67 -14.63 -8.48
N GLU A 74 2.91 -15.60 -9.01
CA GLU A 74 1.57 -15.92 -8.50
C GLU A 74 1.61 -16.38 -7.04
N SER A 75 2.57 -17.23 -6.68
CA SER A 75 2.74 -17.69 -5.29
C SER A 75 3.04 -16.53 -4.35
N GLN A 76 3.98 -15.65 -4.70
CA GLN A 76 4.34 -14.50 -3.88
C GLN A 76 3.16 -13.52 -3.74
N CYS A 77 2.38 -13.31 -4.80
CA CYS A 77 1.16 -12.50 -4.73
C CYS A 77 0.11 -13.11 -3.79
N ALA A 78 -0.08 -14.43 -3.85
CA ALA A 78 -1.02 -15.13 -2.98
C ALA A 78 -0.61 -15.01 -1.51
N ASP A 79 0.68 -15.23 -1.20
CA ASP A 79 1.22 -15.13 0.16
C ASP A 79 1.05 -13.71 0.74
N LEU A 80 1.37 -12.68 -0.06
CA LEU A 80 1.20 -11.29 0.34
C LEU A 80 -0.28 -10.92 0.53
N ALA A 81 -1.16 -11.42 -0.34
CA ALA A 81 -2.60 -11.19 -0.22
C ALA A 81 -3.19 -11.86 1.03
N GLU A 82 -2.78 -13.09 1.36
CA GLU A 82 -3.19 -13.76 2.60
C GLU A 82 -2.71 -12.99 3.84
N ARG A 83 -1.46 -12.53 3.82
CA ARG A 83 -0.90 -11.71 4.91
C ARG A 83 -1.64 -10.39 5.07
N LEU A 84 -2.01 -9.73 3.98
CA LEU A 84 -2.84 -8.51 4.02
C LEU A 84 -4.21 -8.76 4.67
N GLN A 85 -4.86 -9.88 4.36
CA GLN A 85 -6.15 -10.23 4.98
C GLN A 85 -5.99 -10.46 6.49
N ALA A 86 -4.97 -11.22 6.89
CA ALA A 86 -4.71 -11.50 8.30
C ALA A 86 -4.40 -10.22 9.11
N LEU A 87 -3.52 -9.37 8.58
CA LEU A 87 -3.14 -8.10 9.20
C LEU A 87 -4.31 -7.10 9.23
N GLY A 88 -5.12 -7.05 8.17
CA GLY A 88 -6.32 -6.22 8.12
C GLY A 88 -7.34 -6.59 9.20
N ALA A 89 -7.58 -7.90 9.38
CA ALA A 89 -8.45 -8.39 10.45
C ALA A 89 -7.88 -8.08 11.85
N ALA A 90 -6.55 -8.18 12.02
CA ALA A 90 -5.89 -7.82 13.27
C ALA A 90 -5.98 -6.32 13.57
N GLN A 91 -5.81 -5.47 12.55
CA GLN A 91 -5.91 -4.01 12.69
C GLN A 91 -7.33 -3.59 13.10
N LEU A 92 -8.35 -4.22 12.51
CA LEU A 92 -9.74 -3.97 12.87
C LEU A 92 -10.00 -4.30 14.34
N ARG A 93 -9.61 -5.51 14.80
CA ARG A 93 -9.76 -5.89 16.22
C ARG A 93 -9.02 -4.94 17.16
N HIS A 94 -7.83 -4.50 16.78
CA HIS A 94 -7.06 -3.54 17.56
C HIS A 94 -7.78 -2.18 17.67
N ALA A 95 -8.35 -1.69 16.56
CA ALA A 95 -9.15 -0.46 16.57
C ALA A 95 -10.41 -0.58 17.45
N GLU A 96 -11.11 -1.72 17.39
CA GLU A 96 -12.27 -2.01 18.25
C GLU A 96 -11.89 -2.04 19.73
N GLN A 97 -10.77 -2.70 20.08
CA GLN A 97 -10.26 -2.75 21.45
C GLN A 97 -9.89 -1.36 21.96
N ARG A 98 -9.23 -0.53 21.14
CA ARG A 98 -8.93 0.86 21.48
C ARG A 98 -10.21 1.68 21.72
N ALA A 99 -11.21 1.55 20.85
CA ALA A 99 -12.48 2.25 21.01
C ALA A 99 -13.21 1.83 22.30
N ALA A 100 -13.20 0.53 22.62
CA ALA A 100 -13.77 0.01 23.85
C ALA A 100 -13.02 0.51 25.09
N ALA A 101 -11.68 0.53 25.06
CA ALA A 101 -10.85 1.04 26.15
C ALA A 101 -11.08 2.53 26.40
N TRP A 102 -11.19 3.33 25.34
CA TRP A 102 -11.53 4.75 25.44
C TRP A 102 -12.92 4.96 26.05
N THR A 103 -13.91 4.17 25.61
CA THR A 103 -15.28 4.21 26.15
C THR A 103 -15.30 3.83 27.63
N ALA A 104 -14.59 2.77 28.04
CA ALA A 104 -14.49 2.36 29.43
C ALA A 104 -13.82 3.43 30.32
N ALA A 105 -12.77 4.08 29.81
CA ALA A 105 -12.08 5.17 30.49
C ALA A 105 -12.98 6.41 30.65
N ALA A 106 -13.86 6.69 29.69
CA ALA A 106 -14.81 7.81 29.75
C ALA A 106 -15.98 7.55 30.73
N VAL A 107 -16.35 6.28 30.94
CA VAL A 107 -17.51 5.88 31.78
C VAL A 107 -17.15 5.68 33.25
N MET A 108 -15.88 5.49 33.63
CA MET A 108 -15.50 5.41 35.05
C MET A 108 -15.34 6.82 35.66
N PRO A 109 -16.28 7.30 36.52
CA PRO A 109 -16.02 8.50 37.31
C PRO A 109 -14.86 8.20 38.26
N ARG A 110 -13.88 9.11 38.29
CA ARG A 110 -12.82 9.17 39.30
C ARG A 110 -13.52 9.03 40.66
N ARG A 111 -13.41 7.87 41.32
CA ARG A 111 -13.73 7.75 42.75
C ARG A 111 -12.65 8.55 43.49
N ALA A 112 -12.81 9.87 43.46
CA ALA A 112 -12.08 10.77 44.32
C ALA A 112 -12.44 10.36 45.75
N GLY A 113 -11.44 9.85 46.46
CA GLY A 113 -11.54 9.56 47.87
C GLY A 113 -12.05 10.80 48.58
N VAL A 114 -13.25 10.68 49.15
CA VAL A 114 -13.68 11.53 50.25
C VAL A 114 -12.87 11.03 51.46
N ARG A 115 -11.83 11.81 51.82
CA ARG A 115 -11.25 11.80 53.15
C ARG A 115 -11.89 12.91 53.96
#